data_AF-A0A842YCE8-F1
#
_entry.id   AF-A0A842YCE8-F1
#
_cell.length_a   1.000
_cell.length_b   1.000
_cell.length_c   1.000
_cell.angle_alpha   90.00
_cell.angle_beta   90.00
_cell.angle_gamma   90.00
#
_symmetry.space_group_name_H-M   'P 1'
#
loop_
_entity.id
_entity.type
_entity.pdbx_description
1 polymer ?
#
loop_
_entity_poly.entity_id
_entity_poly.type
_entity_poly.pdbx_seq_one_letter_code
_entity_poly.pdbx_strand_id
1 'polypeptide(L)'
;YNFFQALKVLKNSIPILTEKCIKGIQPNHAGLDIVHRSVGLVTALNPIIGYKAATRVAKQVLDTGRSIREIVLEEGLMDEDWLDLVLSPKRMTQPGILGHEHSKKSEDEE
;
A
#
# COMPACT_ATOMS: atom_id res chain seq x y z
N TYR A 1 -23.40 -40.12 0.80
CA TYR A 1 -23.94 -39.48 -0.43
C TYR A 1 -23.32 -38.10 -0.67
N ASN A 2 -23.46 -37.14 0.26
CA ASN A 2 -23.00 -35.75 0.07
C ASN A 2 -21.50 -35.59 -0.19
N PHE A 3 -20.64 -36.39 0.48
CA PHE A 3 -19.19 -36.27 0.32
C PHE A 3 -18.70 -36.62 -1.09
N PHE A 4 -19.13 -37.77 -1.64
CA PHE A 4 -18.74 -38.18 -2.99
C PHE A 4 -19.30 -37.27 -4.08
N GLN A 5 -20.50 -36.70 -3.86
CA GLN A 5 -21.06 -35.70 -4.77
C GLN A 5 -20.26 -34.39 -4.75
N ALA A 6 -19.90 -33.90 -3.56
CA ALA A 6 -19.05 -32.71 -3.41
C ALA A 6 -17.68 -32.91 -4.09
N LEU A 7 -17.05 -34.08 -3.92
CA LEU A 7 -15.80 -34.42 -4.60
C LEU A 7 -15.95 -34.41 -6.13
N LYS A 8 -17.05 -34.96 -6.65
CA LYS A 8 -17.31 -34.98 -8.09
C LYS A 8 -17.53 -33.58 -8.66
N VAL A 9 -18.25 -32.72 -7.95
CA VAL A 9 -18.44 -31.31 -8.32
C VAL A 9 -17.10 -30.59 -8.33
N LEU A 10 -16.32 -30.70 -7.26
CA LEU A 10 -15.02 -30.02 -7.15
C LEU A 10 -14.06 -30.46 -8.25
N LYS A 11 -13.98 -31.78 -8.52
CA LYS A 11 -13.15 -32.35 -9.59
C LYS A 11 -13.48 -31.74 -10.96
N ASN A 12 -14.75 -31.50 -11.24
CA ASN A 12 -15.18 -31.01 -12.54
C ASN A 12 -15.14 -29.47 -12.63
N SER A 13 -15.39 -28.76 -11.54
CA SER A 13 -15.45 -27.30 -11.52
C SER A 13 -14.07 -26.63 -11.55
N ILE A 14 -13.04 -27.23 -10.95
CA ILE A 14 -11.68 -26.67 -10.92
C ILE A 14 -11.10 -26.47 -12.33
N PRO A 15 -11.13 -27.46 -13.25
CA PRO A 15 -10.66 -27.26 -14.63
C PRO A 15 -11.44 -26.18 -15.36
N ILE A 16 -12.76 -26.13 -15.17
CA ILE A 16 -13.63 -25.12 -15.81
C ILE A 16 -13.25 -23.71 -15.34
N LEU A 17 -13.11 -23.50 -14.02
CA LEU A 17 -12.68 -22.22 -13.46
C LEU A 17 -11.30 -21.81 -13.98
N THR A 18 -10.39 -22.78 -14.08
CA THR A 18 -9.02 -22.53 -14.56
C THR A 18 -9.02 -22.08 -16.02
N GLU A 19 -9.69 -22.81 -16.90
CA GLU A 19 -9.69 -22.54 -18.35
C GLU A 19 -10.57 -21.35 -18.74
N LYS A 20 -11.71 -21.16 -18.08
CA LYS A 20 -12.73 -20.16 -18.47
C LYS A 20 -12.62 -18.83 -17.72
N CYS A 21 -11.84 -18.77 -16.65
CA CYS A 21 -11.68 -17.54 -15.86
C CYS A 21 -10.19 -17.25 -15.61
N ILE A 22 -9.49 -18.11 -14.86
CA ILE A 22 -8.16 -17.79 -14.31
C ILE A 22 -7.13 -17.49 -15.41
N LYS A 23 -7.04 -18.32 -16.46
CA LYS A 23 -6.08 -18.11 -17.55
C LYS A 23 -6.29 -16.80 -18.33
N GLY A 24 -7.50 -16.24 -18.29
CA GLY A 24 -7.86 -15.03 -19.00
C GLY A 24 -7.75 -13.74 -18.16
N ILE A 25 -7.41 -13.83 -16.87
CA ILE A 25 -7.32 -12.64 -16.01
C ILE A 25 -6.20 -11.72 -16.52
N GLN A 26 -6.56 -10.46 -16.76
CA GLN A 26 -5.63 -9.41 -17.14
C GLN A 26 -5.70 -8.26 -16.12
N PRO A 27 -4.55 -7.67 -15.75
CA PRO A 27 -4.54 -6.52 -14.85
C PRO A 27 -5.14 -5.28 -15.53
N ASN A 28 -6.01 -4.56 -14.82
CA ASN A 28 -6.47 -3.24 -15.23
C ASN A 28 -5.51 -2.17 -14.70
N HIS A 29 -4.59 -1.72 -15.55
CA HIS A 29 -3.60 -0.70 -15.20
C HIS A 29 -4.20 0.70 -14.98
N ALA A 30 -5.39 1.00 -15.51
CA ALA A 30 -6.02 2.31 -15.32
C ALA A 30 -6.48 2.55 -13.87
N GLY A 31 -6.64 1.47 -13.08
CA GLY A 31 -7.02 1.55 -11.67
C GLY A 31 -5.84 1.74 -10.70
N LEU A 32 -4.59 1.74 -11.19
CA LEU A 32 -3.42 1.78 -10.31
C LEU A 32 -3.33 3.09 -9.51
N ASP A 33 -3.82 4.19 -10.09
CA ASP A 33 -3.83 5.52 -9.47
C ASP A 33 -4.60 5.58 -8.15
N ILE A 34 -5.53 4.63 -7.93
CA ILE A 34 -6.29 4.51 -6.67
C ILE A 34 -5.34 4.29 -5.49
N VAL A 35 -4.22 3.58 -5.69
CA VAL A 35 -3.22 3.34 -4.64
C VAL A 35 -2.62 4.65 -4.17
N HIS A 36 -2.23 5.53 -5.10
CA HIS A 36 -1.60 6.82 -4.79
C HIS A 36 -2.53 7.82 -4.09
N ARG A 37 -3.86 7.61 -4.19
CA ARG A 37 -4.88 8.43 -3.52
C ARG A 37 -5.38 7.81 -2.21
N SER A 38 -4.89 6.63 -1.84
CA SER A 38 -5.35 5.93 -0.65
C SER A 38 -4.84 6.59 0.63
N VAL A 39 -5.77 6.94 1.53
CA VAL A 39 -5.45 7.44 2.88
C VAL A 39 -4.63 6.42 3.68
N GLY A 40 -4.76 5.12 3.37
CA GLY A 40 -4.03 4.05 4.03
C GLY A 40 -2.51 4.17 3.90
N LEU A 41 -2.01 4.89 2.89
CA LEU A 41 -0.58 5.16 2.70
C LEU A 41 0.04 5.91 3.89
N VAL A 42 -0.76 6.64 4.67
CA VAL A 42 -0.29 7.39 5.86
C VAL A 42 0.34 6.47 6.92
N THR A 43 -0.03 5.19 6.95
CA THR A 43 0.52 4.21 7.89
C THR A 43 2.02 3.96 7.68
N ALA A 44 2.50 4.10 6.43
CA ALA A 44 3.93 4.04 6.13
C ALA A 44 4.72 5.18 6.76
N LEU A 45 4.06 6.29 7.07
CA LEU A 45 4.69 7.47 7.66
C LEU A 45 4.80 7.35 9.20
N ASN A 46 4.00 6.49 9.84
CA ASN A 46 3.97 6.34 11.31
C ASN A 46 5.36 6.19 11.96
N PRO A 47 6.28 5.35 11.44
CA PRO A 47 7.60 5.17 12.05
C PRO A 47 8.52 6.39 11.93
N ILE A 48 8.23 7.32 11.01
CA ILE A 48 9.10 8.43 10.64
C ILE A 48 8.62 9.73 11.30
N ILE A 49 7.34 10.06 11.14
CA ILE A 49 6.75 11.30 11.65
C ILE A 49 5.97 11.10 12.96
N GLY A 50 5.83 9.85 13.41
CA GLY A 50 5.07 9.49 14.60
C GLY A 50 3.55 9.44 14.39
N TYR A 51 2.88 8.65 15.23
CA TYR A 51 1.43 8.39 15.13
C TYR A 51 0.57 9.66 15.17
N LYS A 52 0.92 10.64 16.01
CA LYS A 52 0.16 11.89 16.16
C LYS A 52 0.18 12.74 14.89
N ALA A 53 1.36 12.88 14.25
CA ALA A 53 1.49 13.65 13.01
C ALA A 53 0.83 12.91 11.85
N ALA A 54 1.05 11.61 11.73
CA ALA A 54 0.41 10.79 10.70
C ALA A 54 -1.12 10.81 10.80
N THR A 55 -1.68 10.74 12.02
CA THR A 55 -3.13 10.86 12.23
C THR A 55 -3.68 12.23 11.80
N ARG A 56 -2.93 13.32 12.05
CA ARG A 56 -3.30 14.67 11.62
C ARG A 56 -3.32 14.76 10.09
N VAL A 57 -2.28 14.27 9.42
CA VAL A 57 -2.18 14.21 7.96
C VAL A 57 -3.34 13.41 7.37
N ALA A 58 -3.62 12.23 7.94
CA ALA A 58 -4.75 11.39 7.50
C ALA A 58 -6.08 12.13 7.55
N LYS A 59 -6.31 12.90 8.62
CA LYS A 59 -7.53 13.70 8.77
C LYS A 59 -7.61 14.82 7.73
N GLN A 60 -6.53 15.56 7.50
CA GLN A 60 -6.49 16.61 6.48
C GLN A 60 -6.73 16.06 5.08
N VAL A 61 -6.18 14.89 4.73
CA VAL A 61 -6.42 14.23 3.44
C VAL A 61 -7.91 13.94 3.26
N LEU A 62 -8.57 13.41 4.29
CA LEU A 62 -10.01 13.12 4.26
C LEU A 62 -10.85 14.39 4.16
N ASP A 63 -10.49 15.44 4.89
CA ASP A 63 -11.25 16.69 4.95
C ASP A 63 -11.08 17.53 3.66
N THR A 64 -9.89 17.51 3.05
CA THR A 64 -9.56 18.36 1.89
C THR A 64 -9.60 17.64 0.54
N GLY A 65 -9.54 16.30 0.53
CA GLY A 65 -9.42 15.50 -0.68
C GLY A 65 -8.08 15.64 -1.41
N ARG A 66 -7.10 16.34 -0.82
CA ARG A 66 -5.75 16.52 -1.38
C ARG A 66 -4.90 15.27 -1.19
N SER A 67 -3.84 15.14 -1.99
CA SER A 67 -2.94 14.00 -1.86
C SER A 67 -2.13 14.07 -0.56
N ILE A 68 -1.77 12.89 -0.02
CA ILE A 68 -0.84 12.81 1.14
C ILE A 68 0.47 13.52 0.81
N ARG A 69 0.95 13.40 -0.43
CA ARG A 69 2.19 14.03 -0.87
C ARG A 69 2.18 15.53 -0.66
N GLU A 70 1.14 16.20 -1.15
CA GLU A 70 0.99 17.65 -1.04
C GLU A 70 1.02 18.09 0.42
N ILE A 71 0.25 17.42 1.29
CA ILE A 71 0.12 17.81 2.69
C ILE A 71 1.45 17.60 3.44
N VAL A 72 2.15 16.50 3.17
CA VAL A 72 3.42 16.18 3.83
C VAL A 72 4.53 17.16 3.44
N LEU A 73 4.60 17.54 2.16
CA LEU A 73 5.55 18.54 1.66
C LEU A 73 5.20 19.95 2.15
N GLU A 74 3.92 20.31 2.20
CA GLU A 74 3.45 21.60 2.71
C GLU A 74 3.72 21.78 4.20
N GLU A 75 3.53 20.73 5.00
CA GLU A 75 3.88 20.74 6.43
C GLU A 75 5.39 20.62 6.69
N GLY A 76 6.22 20.44 5.64
CA GLY A 76 7.68 20.33 5.76
C GLY A 76 8.12 19.11 6.58
N LEU A 77 7.34 18.03 6.57
CA LEU A 77 7.59 16.86 7.43
C LEU A 77 8.69 15.94 6.88
N MET A 78 8.98 16.00 5.58
CA MET A 78 10.09 15.30 4.93
C MET A 78 10.34 15.83 3.51
N ASP A 79 11.53 15.52 2.99
CA ASP A 79 11.92 15.84 1.62
C ASP A 79 11.21 14.97 0.58
N GLU A 80 11.10 15.49 -0.65
CA GLU A 80 10.42 14.83 -1.77
C GLU A 80 11.05 13.48 -2.13
N ASP A 81 12.38 13.41 -2.19
CA ASP A 81 13.11 12.16 -2.48
C ASP A 81 12.83 11.09 -1.40
N TRP A 82 12.68 11.53 -0.15
CA TRP A 82 12.42 10.62 0.96
C TRP A 82 10.97 10.14 0.97
N LEU A 83 10.05 11.03 0.63
CA LEU A 83 8.63 10.74 0.48
C LEU A 83 8.38 9.75 -0.66
N ASP A 84 9.07 9.89 -1.78
CA ASP A 84 9.10 8.92 -2.89
C ASP A 84 9.62 7.57 -2.41
N LEU A 85 10.61 7.59 -1.51
CA LEU A 85 11.14 6.36 -0.96
C LEU A 85 10.04 5.60 -0.19
N VAL A 86 9.44 6.30 0.77
CA VAL A 86 8.53 5.74 1.76
C VAL A 86 7.18 5.37 1.15
N LEU A 87 6.64 6.20 0.24
CA LEU A 87 5.34 5.97 -0.41
C LEU A 87 5.41 5.07 -1.65
N SER A 88 6.52 4.35 -1.87
CA SER A 88 6.66 3.43 -3.00
C SER A 88 5.78 2.18 -2.81
N PRO A 89 4.77 1.94 -3.67
CA PRO A 89 3.87 0.80 -3.52
C PRO A 89 4.61 -0.55 -3.53
N LYS A 90 5.66 -0.66 -4.33
CA LYS A 90 6.48 -1.89 -4.43
C LYS A 90 7.13 -2.23 -3.08
N ARG A 91 7.71 -1.25 -2.39
CA ARG A 91 8.33 -1.50 -1.08
C ARG A 91 7.30 -1.80 0.01
N MET A 92 6.10 -1.22 -0.07
CA MET A 92 5.00 -1.52 0.85
C MET A 92 4.48 -2.96 0.74
N THR A 93 4.80 -3.68 -0.34
CA THR A 93 4.47 -5.11 -0.49
C THR A 93 5.51 -6.07 0.10
N GLN A 94 6.59 -5.55 0.68
CA GLN A 94 7.69 -6.34 1.25
C GLN A 94 7.76 -6.16 2.77
N PRO A 95 8.18 -7.19 3.52
CA PRO A 95 8.38 -7.07 4.96
C PRO A 95 9.53 -6.11 5.28
N GLY A 96 9.34 -5.26 6.29
CA GLY A 96 10.32 -4.29 6.76
C GLY A 96 9.68 -2.99 7.24
N ILE A 97 10.46 -2.18 7.96
CA ILE A 97 10.07 -0.80 8.28
C ILE A 97 10.60 0.11 7.17
N LEU A 98 9.69 0.71 6.42
CA LEU A 98 10.02 1.68 5.38
C LEU A 98 10.73 2.86 6.04
N GLY A 99 11.95 3.15 5.56
CA GLY A 99 12.72 4.30 6.02
C GLY A 99 13.71 4.07 7.17
N HIS A 100 13.89 2.83 7.66
CA HIS A 100 14.87 2.53 8.71
C HIS A 100 16.34 2.79 8.28
N GLU A 101 16.62 2.93 6.99
CA GLU A 101 17.97 3.22 6.47
C GLU A 101 18.43 4.68 6.72
N HIS A 102 17.50 5.63 6.91
CA HIS A 102 17.85 7.04 7.18
C HIS A 102 17.92 7.37 8.67
N SER A 103 17.15 6.67 9.52
CA SER A 103 17.21 6.88 10.97
C SER A 103 18.58 6.57 11.58
N LYS A 104 19.41 5.74 10.92
CA LYS A 104 20.79 5.48 11.34
C LYS A 104 21.78 6.58 10.91
N LYS A 105 21.50 7.29 9.81
CA LYS A 105 22.45 8.28 9.26
C LYS A 105 22.55 9.54 10.11
N SER A 106 21.52 9.85 10.90
CA SER A 106 21.52 10.97 11.84
C SER A 106 22.14 10.67 13.21
N GLU A 107 22.49 9.41 13.51
CA GLU A 107 23.16 9.03 14.77
C GLU A 107 24.66 8.77 14.59
N ASP A 108 25.15 8.57 13.36
CA ASP A 108 26.57 8.27 13.06
C ASP A 108 27.39 9.53 12.63
N GLU A 109 26.80 10.73 12.65
CA GLU A 109 27.47 12.01 12.30
C GLU A 109 27.64 13.00 13.49
N GLU A 110 27.48 12.54 14.74
CA GLU A 110 27.78 13.30 15.97
C GLU A 110 28.95 12.67 16.76
#